data_AF-A0A957DPZ2-F1
#
_entry.id   AF-A0A957DPZ2-F1
#
_cell.length_a   1.000
_cell.length_b   1.000
_cell.length_c   1.000
_cell.angle_alpha   90.00
_cell.angle_beta   90.00
_cell.angle_gamma   90.00
#
_symmetry.space_group_name_H-M   'P 1'
#
loop_
_entity.id
_entity.type
_entity.pdbx_description
1 polymer ?
#
loop_
_entity_poly.entity_id
_entity_poly.type
_entity_poly.pdbx_seq_one_letter_code
_entity_poly.pdbx_strand_id
1 'polypeptide(L)'
;MENKIKNAFLDQVNLGQTEWYRYMFGLVLILFFWLILGSVFVAVPMVWAMIDANPETAVNMQTGFVNGIDPVINYITLNLTFALLVLGVFIVVRFVHGRPFRSLITPAKQINWRRLGQGFGLWLLLVALASVVEYLLNPEIYTVVFNARRFFPFALVVLLLTPMQTTAEELLFRGYL
;
A
#
# COMPACT_ATOMS: atom_id res chain seq x y z
N MET A 1 -12.03 -33.34 -31.85
CA MET A 1 -11.36 -32.04 -31.71
C MET A 1 -12.06 -31.28 -30.61
N GLU A 2 -11.52 -31.36 -29.40
CA GLU A 2 -12.16 -30.85 -28.17
C GLU A 2 -12.00 -29.33 -28.13
N ASN A 3 -13.13 -28.62 -28.18
CA ASN A 3 -13.17 -27.17 -28.19
C ASN A 3 -12.90 -26.67 -26.75
N LYS A 4 -11.62 -26.60 -26.35
CA LYS A 4 -11.22 -26.01 -25.07
C LYS A 4 -11.69 -24.56 -25.04
N ILE A 5 -12.67 -24.28 -24.19
CA ILE A 5 -13.09 -22.93 -23.86
C ILE A 5 -11.85 -22.19 -23.34
N LYS A 6 -11.30 -21.29 -24.15
CA LYS A 6 -10.17 -20.42 -23.76
C LYS A 6 -10.66 -19.46 -22.69
N ASN A 7 -10.47 -19.85 -21.44
CA ASN A 7 -10.68 -18.96 -20.30
C ASN A 7 -9.47 -18.06 -20.19
N ALA A 8 -9.61 -16.80 -20.63
CA ALA A 8 -8.54 -15.80 -20.60
C ALA A 8 -7.86 -15.67 -19.23
N PHE A 9 -8.56 -15.98 -18.13
CA PHE A 9 -8.02 -16.03 -16.77
C PHE A 9 -7.11 -17.25 -16.52
N LEU A 10 -7.50 -18.45 -16.97
CA LEU A 10 -6.69 -19.66 -16.81
C LEU A 10 -5.48 -19.66 -17.74
N ASP A 11 -5.60 -19.04 -18.92
CA ASP A 11 -4.51 -18.89 -19.87
C ASP A 11 -3.39 -17.95 -19.34
N GLN A 12 -3.68 -17.09 -18.34
CA GLN A 12 -2.64 -16.27 -17.69
C GLN A 12 -1.64 -17.09 -16.88
N VAL A 13 -2.01 -18.28 -16.40
CA VAL A 13 -1.10 -19.18 -15.67
C VAL A 13 0.03 -19.66 -16.59
N ASN A 14 -0.21 -19.75 -17.90
CA ASN A 14 0.80 -20.14 -18.88
C ASN A 14 1.70 -18.97 -19.33
N LEU A 15 1.47 -17.75 -18.81
CA LEU A 15 2.29 -16.58 -19.14
C LEU A 15 3.52 -16.51 -18.24
N GLY A 16 4.64 -17.02 -18.74
CA GLY A 16 5.95 -16.91 -18.11
C GLY A 16 6.37 -18.18 -17.38
N GLN A 17 7.40 -18.06 -16.55
CA GLN A 17 7.98 -19.20 -15.84
C GLN A 17 7.28 -19.41 -14.49
N THR A 18 6.76 -20.62 -14.29
CA THR A 18 5.86 -20.97 -13.16
C THR A 18 6.52 -21.83 -12.09
N GLU A 19 7.83 -22.05 -12.19
CA GLU A 19 8.62 -22.79 -11.21
C GLU A 19 8.46 -22.20 -9.79
N TRP A 20 8.12 -23.04 -8.80
CA TRP A 20 7.82 -22.58 -7.42
C TRP A 20 8.98 -21.79 -6.77
N TYR A 21 10.22 -22.15 -7.07
CA TYR A 21 11.40 -21.48 -6.50
C TYR A 21 11.54 -20.04 -7.00
N ARG A 22 11.01 -19.72 -8.19
CA ARG A 22 10.97 -18.34 -8.72
C ARG A 22 10.01 -17.47 -7.93
N TYR A 23 8.91 -18.04 -7.46
CA TYR A 23 7.96 -17.34 -6.57
C TYR A 23 8.58 -17.06 -5.21
N MET A 24 9.24 -18.06 -4.62
CA MET A 24 9.93 -17.86 -3.33
C MET A 24 11.05 -16.82 -3.43
N PHE A 25 11.92 -16.96 -4.43
CA PHE A 25 13.00 -16.01 -4.68
C PHE A 25 12.48 -14.61 -5.01
N GLY A 26 11.45 -14.51 -5.85
CA GLY A 26 10.85 -13.25 -6.21
C GLY A 26 10.16 -12.57 -5.03
N LEU A 27 9.49 -13.32 -4.14
CA LEU A 27 8.94 -12.77 -2.90
C LEU A 27 10.06 -12.18 -2.02
N VAL A 28 11.15 -12.92 -1.81
CA VAL A 28 12.31 -12.40 -1.06
C VAL A 28 12.88 -11.14 -1.71
N LEU A 29 12.98 -11.10 -3.03
CA LEU A 29 13.46 -9.92 -3.74
C LEU A 29 12.50 -8.73 -3.61
N ILE A 30 11.20 -8.94 -3.71
CA ILE A 30 10.19 -7.88 -3.50
C ILE A 30 10.30 -7.33 -2.07
N LEU A 31 10.39 -8.21 -1.07
CA LEU A 31 10.54 -7.80 0.33
C LEU A 31 11.87 -7.09 0.57
N PHE A 32 12.95 -7.48 -0.11
CA PHE A 32 14.22 -6.75 -0.05
C PHE A 32 14.07 -5.31 -0.57
N PHE A 33 13.41 -5.13 -1.72
CA PHE A 33 13.15 -3.78 -2.23
C PHE A 33 12.29 -2.97 -1.27
N TRP A 34 11.21 -3.56 -0.75
CA TRP A 34 10.29 -2.85 0.14
C TRP A 34 10.91 -2.51 1.51
N LEU A 35 11.46 -3.51 2.20
CA LEU A 35 11.92 -3.36 3.58
C LEU A 35 13.32 -2.75 3.64
N ILE A 36 14.26 -3.21 2.82
CA ILE A 36 15.66 -2.76 2.92
C ILE A 36 15.82 -1.44 2.17
N LEU A 37 15.52 -1.41 0.87
CA LEU A 37 15.69 -0.17 0.10
C LEU A 37 14.65 0.89 0.49
N GLY A 38 13.42 0.47 0.79
CA GLY A 38 12.39 1.39 1.28
C GLY A 38 12.70 1.98 2.66
N SER A 39 13.41 1.25 3.55
CA SER A 39 13.77 1.80 4.87
C SER A 39 14.57 3.10 4.79
N VAL A 40 15.26 3.37 3.68
CA VAL A 40 15.99 4.62 3.45
C VAL A 40 15.06 5.83 3.57
N PHE A 41 13.81 5.76 3.10
CA PHE A 41 12.87 6.88 3.22
C PHE A 41 12.50 7.17 4.67
N VAL A 42 12.29 6.12 5.48
CA VAL A 42 11.97 6.25 6.90
C VAL A 42 13.20 6.68 7.71
N ALA A 43 14.39 6.27 7.28
CA ALA A 43 15.65 6.66 7.91
C ALA A 43 15.94 8.16 7.79
N VAL A 44 15.48 8.85 6.74
CA VAL A 44 15.69 10.30 6.55
C VAL A 44 15.23 11.13 7.76
N PRO A 45 13.94 11.09 8.18
CA PRO A 45 13.52 11.84 9.36
C PRO A 45 14.19 11.34 10.64
N MET A 46 14.53 10.04 10.75
CA MET A 46 15.24 9.50 11.92
C MET A 46 16.64 10.10 12.07
N VAL A 47 17.41 10.18 10.98
CA VAL A 47 18.75 10.77 10.99
C VAL A 47 18.65 12.27 11.26
N TRP A 48 17.66 12.95 10.67
CA TRP A 48 17.41 14.36 10.96
C TRP A 48 17.13 14.59 12.45
N ALA A 49 16.26 13.79 13.07
CA ALA A 49 15.96 13.83 14.50
C ALA A 49 17.20 13.68 15.38
N MET A 50 18.16 12.84 14.99
CA MET A 50 19.39 12.63 15.75
C MET A 50 20.35 13.83 15.69
N ILE A 51 20.25 14.67 14.66
CA ILE A 51 21.16 15.81 14.42
C ILE A 51 20.54 17.14 14.87
N ASP A 52 19.20 17.23 14.92
CA ASP A 52 18.44 18.45 15.25
C ASP A 52 18.70 18.98 16.68
N ALA A 53 19.32 18.18 17.55
CA ALA A 53 19.65 18.50 18.95
C ALA A 53 18.47 19.02 19.79
N ASN A 54 17.24 18.82 19.32
CA ASN A 54 16.01 19.21 19.97
C ASN A 54 15.53 18.10 20.93
N PRO A 55 15.39 18.36 22.24
CA PRO A 55 14.90 17.36 23.21
C PRO A 55 13.48 16.85 22.94
N GLU A 56 12.66 17.61 22.20
CA GLU A 56 11.29 17.23 21.86
C GLU A 56 11.22 16.29 20.65
N THR A 57 12.27 16.24 19.84
CA THR A 57 12.36 15.40 18.65
C THR A 57 12.99 14.06 19.02
N ALA A 58 12.18 13.00 19.10
CA ALA A 58 12.64 11.70 19.55
C ALA A 58 12.22 10.57 18.61
N VAL A 59 13.13 9.64 18.32
CA VAL A 59 12.82 8.44 17.56
C VAL A 59 12.12 7.43 18.47
N ASN A 60 10.91 7.05 18.11
CA ASN A 60 10.21 5.94 18.75
C ASN A 60 10.73 4.62 18.17
N MET A 61 11.52 3.90 18.96
CA MET A 61 12.12 2.62 18.55
C MET A 61 11.09 1.50 18.31
N GLN A 62 9.89 1.60 18.87
CA GLN A 62 8.84 0.59 18.69
C GLN A 62 8.13 0.76 17.34
N THR A 63 7.89 2.00 16.93
CA THR A 63 7.17 2.31 15.69
C THR A 63 8.08 2.67 14.52
N GLY A 64 9.34 3.01 14.80
CA GLY A 64 10.28 3.56 13.80
C GLY A 64 9.96 5.00 13.39
N PHE A 65 8.97 5.64 14.02
CA PHE A 65 8.58 7.02 13.71
C PHE A 65 9.31 8.03 14.57
N VAL A 66 9.38 9.26 14.08
CA VAL A 66 9.91 10.39 14.84
C VAL A 66 8.75 11.14 15.48
N ASN A 67 8.81 11.32 16.79
CA ASN A 67 7.92 12.18 17.56
C ASN A 67 8.47 13.62 17.58
N GLY A 68 7.61 14.60 17.84
CA GLY A 68 8.00 16.02 17.86
C GLY A 68 8.08 16.69 16.48
N ILE A 69 7.87 15.93 15.40
CA ILE A 69 7.82 16.43 14.02
C ILE A 69 6.38 16.40 13.50
N ASP A 70 6.14 17.09 12.38
CA ASP A 70 4.83 17.03 11.72
C ASP A 70 4.50 15.57 11.32
N PRO A 71 3.38 14.99 11.81
CA PRO A 71 2.97 13.62 11.47
C PRO A 71 2.86 13.35 9.96
N VAL A 72 2.63 14.39 9.16
CA VAL A 72 2.61 14.30 7.70
C VAL A 72 3.94 13.77 7.15
N ILE A 73 5.07 14.11 7.77
CA ILE A 73 6.40 13.65 7.33
C ILE A 73 6.50 12.13 7.48
N ASN A 74 6.17 11.59 8.66
CA ASN A 74 6.17 10.15 8.90
C ASN A 74 5.22 9.42 7.92
N TYR A 75 4.05 10.02 7.66
CA TYR A 75 3.09 9.46 6.71
C TYR A 75 3.66 9.40 5.28
N ILE A 76 4.28 10.49 4.80
CA ILE A 76 4.88 10.54 3.47
C ILE A 76 6.01 9.52 3.34
N THR A 77 6.95 9.51 4.27
CA THR A 77 8.15 8.65 4.19
C THR A 77 7.80 7.17 4.26
N LEU A 78 6.82 6.80 5.10
CA LEU A 78 6.29 5.45 5.14
C LEU A 78 5.63 5.06 3.81
N ASN A 79 4.79 5.94 3.26
CA ASN A 79 4.11 5.64 2.00
C ASN A 79 5.08 5.53 0.82
N LEU A 80 6.17 6.30 0.79
CA LEU A 80 7.21 6.18 -0.24
C LEU A 80 7.87 4.79 -0.27
N THR A 81 7.88 4.05 0.84
CA THR A 81 8.37 2.66 0.83
C THR A 81 7.56 1.76 -0.10
N PHE A 82 6.26 2.01 -0.28
CA PHE A 82 5.41 1.23 -1.17
C PHE A 82 5.75 1.47 -2.66
N ALA A 83 6.35 2.60 -3.01
CA ALA A 83 6.88 2.78 -4.36
C ALA A 83 8.00 1.77 -4.67
N LEU A 84 8.80 1.43 -3.65
CA LEU A 84 9.86 0.42 -3.77
C LEU A 84 9.28 -1.00 -3.79
N LEU A 85 8.17 -1.25 -3.08
CA LEU A 85 7.41 -2.48 -3.24
C LEU A 85 6.94 -2.66 -4.69
N VAL A 86 6.31 -1.63 -5.28
CA VAL A 86 5.86 -1.68 -6.68
C VAL A 86 7.04 -1.92 -7.63
N LEU A 87 8.17 -1.25 -7.39
CA LEU A 87 9.39 -1.45 -8.17
C LEU A 87 9.91 -2.90 -8.05
N GLY A 88 9.93 -3.47 -6.85
CA GLY A 88 10.30 -4.85 -6.61
C GLY A 88 9.40 -5.83 -7.36
N VAL A 89 8.07 -5.63 -7.29
CA VAL A 89 7.09 -6.43 -8.04
C VAL A 89 7.33 -6.31 -9.54
N PHE A 90 7.54 -5.09 -10.05
CA PHE A 90 7.84 -4.85 -11.46
C PHE A 90 9.09 -5.61 -11.93
N ILE A 91 10.19 -5.51 -11.19
CA ILE A 91 11.46 -6.18 -11.51
C ILE A 91 11.27 -7.70 -11.52
N VAL A 92 10.67 -8.26 -10.47
CA VAL A 92 10.47 -9.71 -10.36
C VAL A 92 9.58 -10.23 -11.47
N VAL A 93 8.47 -9.57 -11.75
CA VAL A 93 7.53 -10.02 -12.80
C VAL A 93 8.17 -9.93 -14.18
N ARG A 94 8.89 -8.85 -14.46
CA ARG A 94 9.50 -8.60 -15.77
C ARG A 94 10.73 -9.47 -16.04
N PHE A 95 11.56 -9.73 -15.04
CA PHE A 95 12.87 -10.37 -15.21
C PHE A 95 12.95 -11.78 -14.61
N VAL A 96 12.29 -12.06 -13.48
CA VAL A 96 12.31 -13.40 -12.86
C VAL A 96 11.26 -14.31 -13.51
N HIS A 97 10.04 -13.81 -13.73
CA HIS A 97 8.97 -14.58 -14.38
C HIS A 97 8.92 -14.40 -15.90
N GLY A 98 9.49 -13.31 -16.41
CA GLY A 98 9.56 -13.02 -17.85
C GLY A 98 8.21 -12.68 -18.47
N ARG A 99 7.24 -12.19 -17.68
CA ARG A 99 5.89 -11.83 -18.15
C ARG A 99 5.68 -10.31 -18.11
N PRO A 100 4.81 -9.74 -18.97
CA PRO A 100 4.58 -8.30 -18.98
C PRO A 100 3.89 -7.86 -17.68
N PHE A 101 4.31 -6.75 -17.08
CA PHE A 101 3.74 -6.21 -15.83
C PHE A 101 2.22 -5.97 -15.90
N ARG A 102 1.71 -5.64 -17.10
CA ARG A 102 0.27 -5.49 -17.35
C ARG A 102 -0.55 -6.74 -17.01
N SER A 103 0.07 -7.92 -16.99
CA SER A 103 -0.60 -9.18 -16.58
C SER A 103 -1.09 -9.15 -15.14
N LEU A 104 -0.46 -8.37 -14.25
CA LEU A 104 -0.84 -8.26 -12.85
C LEU A 104 -1.99 -7.27 -12.60
N ILE A 105 -2.10 -6.25 -13.45
CA ILE A 105 -3.02 -5.12 -13.21
C ILE A 105 -4.44 -5.53 -13.56
N THR A 106 -4.64 -6.21 -14.69
CA THR A 106 -5.98 -6.68 -15.04
C THR A 106 -5.96 -7.79 -16.09
N PRO A 107 -6.80 -8.82 -15.92
CA PRO A 107 -7.27 -9.67 -17.03
C PRO A 107 -8.41 -9.00 -17.83
N ALA A 108 -9.08 -8.00 -17.26
CA ALA A 108 -10.35 -7.46 -17.76
C ALA A 108 -10.17 -6.22 -18.64
N LYS A 109 -10.98 -6.09 -19.71
CA LYS A 109 -10.88 -4.96 -20.65
C LYS A 109 -11.23 -3.59 -20.04
N GLN A 110 -12.09 -3.50 -19.01
CA GLN A 110 -12.62 -2.24 -18.49
C GLN A 110 -13.01 -2.31 -17.00
N ILE A 111 -12.88 -1.17 -16.30
CA ILE A 111 -13.33 -0.99 -14.91
C ILE A 111 -14.85 -0.85 -14.86
N ASN A 112 -15.52 -1.65 -14.01
CA ASN A 112 -16.95 -1.53 -13.77
C ASN A 112 -17.23 -0.54 -12.61
N TRP A 113 -17.42 0.73 -12.96
CA TRP A 113 -17.68 1.82 -12.03
C TRP A 113 -18.93 1.62 -11.16
N ARG A 114 -19.96 0.94 -11.67
CA ARG A 114 -21.18 0.65 -10.90
C ARG A 114 -20.88 -0.29 -9.74
N ARG A 115 -20.11 -1.36 -9.99
CA ARG A 115 -19.70 -2.29 -8.93
C ARG A 115 -18.78 -1.62 -7.91
N LEU A 116 -17.88 -0.75 -8.37
CA LEU A 116 -17.00 0.02 -7.50
C LEU A 116 -17.80 0.93 -6.57
N GLY A 117 -18.77 1.67 -7.09
CA GLY A 117 -19.64 2.54 -6.29
C GLY A 117 -20.51 1.77 -5.28
N GLN A 118 -21.02 0.59 -5.66
CA GLN A 118 -21.77 -0.29 -4.75
C GLN A 118 -20.90 -0.78 -3.59
N GLY A 119 -19.69 -1.24 -3.88
CA GLY A 119 -18.74 -1.69 -2.86
C GLY A 119 -18.31 -0.56 -1.95
N PHE A 120 -17.97 0.60 -2.52
CA PHE A 120 -17.61 1.80 -1.76
C PHE A 120 -18.74 2.25 -0.83
N GLY A 121 -19.97 2.35 -1.32
CA GLY A 121 -21.12 2.77 -0.53
C GLY A 121 -21.44 1.81 0.61
N LEU A 122 -21.42 0.49 0.34
CA LEU A 122 -21.64 -0.52 1.37
C LEU A 122 -20.54 -0.46 2.44
N TRP A 123 -19.27 -0.38 2.03
CA TRP A 123 -18.15 -0.30 2.95
C TRP A 123 -18.21 0.96 3.82
N LEU A 124 -18.48 2.12 3.21
CA LEU A 124 -18.61 3.39 3.92
C LEU A 124 -19.77 3.36 4.92
N LEU A 125 -20.90 2.75 4.55
CA LEU A 125 -22.03 2.56 5.46
C LEU A 125 -21.65 1.68 6.66
N LEU A 126 -20.98 0.55 6.42
CA LEU A 126 -20.55 -0.35 7.49
C LEU A 126 -19.57 0.32 8.44
N VAL A 127 -18.57 1.04 7.92
CA VAL A 127 -17.61 1.80 8.73
C VAL A 127 -18.31 2.88 9.53
N ALA A 128 -19.22 3.66 8.91
CA ALA A 128 -19.97 4.69 9.62
C ALA A 128 -20.82 4.12 10.75
N LEU A 129 -21.52 3.00 10.52
CA LEU A 129 -22.31 2.33 11.56
C LEU A 129 -21.42 1.81 12.69
N ALA A 130 -20.30 1.18 12.35
CA ALA A 130 -19.34 0.69 13.35
C ALA A 130 -18.80 1.83 14.21
N SER A 131 -18.41 2.96 13.59
CA SER A 131 -17.94 4.14 14.32
C SER A 131 -19.00 4.75 15.22
N VAL A 132 -20.27 4.77 14.79
CA VAL A 132 -21.38 5.24 15.65
C VAL A 132 -21.57 4.30 16.85
N VAL A 133 -21.56 2.98 16.63
CA VAL A 133 -21.66 2.01 17.73
C VAL A 133 -20.51 2.17 18.72
N GLU A 134 -19.28 2.31 18.22
CA GLU A 134 -18.09 2.51 19.05
C GLU A 134 -18.15 3.82 19.85
N TYR A 135 -18.61 4.91 19.22
CA TYR A 135 -18.86 6.19 19.89
C TYR A 135 -19.91 6.10 21.00
N LEU A 136 -20.98 5.35 20.79
CA LEU A 136 -22.03 5.16 21.81
C LEU A 136 -21.54 4.30 22.98
N LEU A 137 -20.66 3.34 22.72
CA LEU A 137 -20.10 2.45 23.75
C LEU A 137 -19.00 3.13 24.57
N ASN A 138 -18.17 3.96 23.95
CA ASN A 138 -17.03 4.62 24.59
C ASN A 138 -16.99 6.10 24.17
N PRO A 139 -17.90 6.95 24.65
CA PRO A 139 -17.91 8.36 24.26
C PRO A 139 -16.64 9.11 24.71
N GLU A 140 -16.03 8.71 25.82
CA GLU A 140 -14.83 9.37 26.36
C GLU A 140 -13.56 9.28 25.49
N ILE A 141 -13.47 8.32 24.55
CA ILE A 141 -12.27 8.17 23.71
C ILE A 141 -12.30 9.04 22.44
N TYR A 142 -13.43 9.68 22.14
CA TYR A 142 -13.58 10.51 20.94
C TYR A 142 -13.48 11.99 21.27
N THR A 143 -12.58 12.68 20.56
CA THR A 143 -12.48 14.14 20.59
C THR A 143 -12.50 14.70 19.17
N VAL A 144 -13.29 15.76 18.95
CA VAL A 144 -13.36 16.42 17.64
C VAL A 144 -12.25 17.48 17.58
N VAL A 145 -11.19 17.19 16.81
CA VAL A 145 -9.97 18.03 16.75
C VAL A 145 -9.84 18.77 15.41
N PHE A 146 -10.95 19.08 14.75
CA PHE A 146 -10.95 19.59 13.38
C PHE A 146 -10.21 20.92 13.26
N ASN A 147 -9.12 20.93 12.49
CA ASN A 147 -8.37 22.13 12.14
C ASN A 147 -8.21 22.19 10.62
N ALA A 148 -8.99 23.05 9.97
CA ALA A 148 -9.01 23.18 8.51
C ALA A 148 -7.61 23.43 7.90
N ARG A 149 -6.76 24.24 8.56
CA ARG A 149 -5.42 24.56 8.07
C ARG A 149 -4.49 23.35 8.03
N ARG A 150 -4.64 22.41 8.97
CA ARG A 150 -3.87 21.14 8.99
C ARG A 150 -4.56 20.06 8.16
N PHE A 151 -5.90 20.04 8.16
CA PHE A 151 -6.71 19.01 7.54
C PHE A 151 -6.58 18.99 6.02
N PHE A 152 -6.78 20.12 5.32
CA PHE A 152 -6.82 20.11 3.85
C PHE A 152 -5.48 19.72 3.19
N PRO A 153 -4.32 20.22 3.64
CA PRO A 153 -3.03 19.76 3.12
C PRO A 153 -2.81 18.27 3.38
N PHE A 154 -3.11 17.79 4.58
CA PHE A 154 -2.95 16.37 4.91
C PHE A 154 -3.90 15.49 4.10
N ALA A 155 -5.17 15.89 3.96
CA ALA A 155 -6.16 15.17 3.17
C ALA A 155 -5.70 15.01 1.71
N LEU A 156 -5.07 16.04 1.13
CA LEU A 156 -4.49 15.95 -0.21
C LEU A 156 -3.38 14.88 -0.28
N VAL A 157 -2.48 14.86 0.69
CA VAL A 157 -1.40 13.87 0.77
C VAL A 157 -1.97 12.45 0.93
N VAL A 158 -2.95 12.27 1.80
CA VAL A 158 -3.63 10.99 2.02
C VAL A 158 -4.30 10.50 0.74
N LEU A 159 -5.08 11.37 0.08
CA LEU A 159 -5.77 11.03 -1.17
C LEU A 159 -4.81 10.63 -2.31
N LEU A 160 -3.56 11.09 -2.29
CA LEU A 160 -2.55 10.71 -3.28
C LEU A 160 -1.81 9.42 -2.90
N LEU A 161 -1.40 9.29 -1.64
CA LEU A 161 -0.50 8.23 -1.21
C LEU A 161 -1.23 6.95 -0.80
N THR A 162 -2.43 7.02 -0.20
CA THR A 162 -3.20 5.83 0.17
C THR A 162 -3.56 4.96 -1.05
N PRO A 163 -4.02 5.53 -2.18
CA PRO A 163 -4.26 4.72 -3.38
C PRO A 163 -2.99 4.04 -3.90
N MET A 164 -1.82 4.68 -3.80
CA MET A 164 -0.55 4.07 -4.17
C MET A 164 -0.23 2.87 -3.28
N GLN A 165 -0.39 3.02 -1.96
CA GLN A 165 -0.19 1.94 -0.99
C GLN A 165 -1.11 0.75 -1.28
N THR A 166 -2.42 0.99 -1.38
CA THR A 166 -3.39 -0.08 -1.66
C THR A 166 -3.15 -0.75 -3.00
N THR A 167 -2.72 -0.01 -4.03
CA THR A 167 -2.33 -0.58 -5.32
C THR A 167 -1.10 -1.47 -5.20
N ALA A 168 -0.09 -1.06 -4.41
CA ALA A 168 1.11 -1.84 -4.18
C ALA A 168 0.78 -3.17 -3.48
N GLU A 169 -0.05 -3.12 -2.44
CA GLU A 169 -0.55 -4.30 -1.73
C GLU A 169 -1.35 -5.23 -2.65
N GLU A 170 -2.27 -4.70 -3.45
CA GLU A 170 -3.06 -5.47 -4.41
C GLU A 170 -2.17 -6.15 -5.46
N LEU A 171 -1.15 -5.45 -5.99
CA LEU A 171 -0.19 -6.01 -6.94
C LEU A 171 0.61 -7.18 -6.36
N LEU A 172 0.99 -7.09 -5.08
CA LEU A 172 1.69 -8.16 -4.38
C LEU A 172 0.75 -9.33 -4.06
N PHE A 173 -0.36 -9.08 -3.39
CA PHE A 173 -1.21 -10.14 -2.83
C PHE A 173 -2.15 -10.77 -3.84
N ARG A 174 -2.64 -10.02 -4.84
CA ARG A 174 -3.59 -10.55 -5.84
C ARG A 174 -2.97 -10.72 -7.21
N GLY A 175 -1.90 -9.98 -7.50
CA GLY A 175 -1.18 -10.11 -8.77
C GLY A 175 -0.06 -11.15 -8.71
N TYR A 176 0.78 -11.09 -7.69
CA TYR A 176 2.02 -11.87 -7.61
C TYR A 176 1.88 -13.20 -6.85
N LEU A 177 1.36 -13.13 -5.63
CA LEU A 177 1.03 -14.28 -4.79
C LEU A 177 -0.24 -14.98 -5.27
#